data_AF-A0A6B2DB37-F1
#
_entry.id   AF-A0A6B2DB37-F1
#
_cell.length_a   1.000
_cell.length_b   1.000
_cell.length_c   1.000
_cell.angle_alpha   90.00
_cell.angle_beta   90.00
_cell.angle_gamma   90.00
#
_symmetry.space_group_name_H-M   'P 1'
#
loop_
_entity.id
_entity.type
_entity.pdbx_description
1 polymer ?
#
loop_
_entity_poly.entity_id
_entity_poly.type
_entity_poly.pdbx_seq_one_letter_code
_entity_poly.pdbx_strand_id
1 'polypeptide(L)'
;VHAGDALAFMSSNAATLAEATLAAMRLDTLTRASHAVAALTYVALDGNPEAYATPVHEARPHAGQVACAAEMRRLLGMHQTPKPGRRIQDPFGLRAFPQVQGPALDAIHYLRDVLAVEINASTENPMISTVHGDAYHHAHFHTAYVSTALDQARATVHQVAELSVARLGDLVEPEFTGLRPFLAAGPAGSSGVMILEYVAHDALTELRQAALPATLGTAVVSRGIEDHASFSTQAARAATAACQAYQQVLACELVAAVRALRMRDADLVDLPVRDAFEMASEVLDASVDDRPLTGDIAAAVGVLDRLARI
;
A
#
# COMPACT_ATOMS: atom_id res chain seq x y z
N VAL A 1 37.72 16.62 -17.36
CA VAL A 1 36.74 17.56 -16.75
C VAL A 1 37.37 18.93 -16.76
N HIS A 2 36.85 19.84 -17.58
CA HIS A 2 37.28 21.24 -17.59
C HIS A 2 36.42 22.06 -16.62
N ALA A 3 36.96 23.17 -16.10
CA ALA A 3 36.16 24.11 -15.34
C ALA A 3 35.03 24.64 -16.25
N GLY A 4 33.77 24.45 -15.84
CA GLY A 4 32.58 24.80 -16.63
C GLY A 4 31.91 23.64 -17.37
N ASP A 5 32.40 22.39 -17.25
CA ASP A 5 31.73 21.22 -17.80
C ASP A 5 30.38 20.95 -17.10
N ALA A 6 29.31 20.77 -17.87
CA ALA A 6 27.98 20.43 -17.36
C ALA A 6 27.79 18.94 -17.07
N LEU A 7 28.78 18.09 -17.39
CA LEU A 7 28.64 16.63 -17.30
C LEU A 7 28.30 16.16 -15.88
N ALA A 8 28.99 16.68 -14.86
CA ALA A 8 28.72 16.34 -13.46
C ALA A 8 27.36 16.84 -12.95
N PHE A 9 26.70 17.75 -13.69
CA PHE A 9 25.34 18.20 -13.39
C PHE A 9 24.29 17.35 -14.13
N MET A 10 24.58 16.95 -15.37
CA MET A 10 23.63 16.19 -16.20
C MET A 10 23.70 14.68 -15.99
N SER A 11 24.86 14.13 -15.63
CA SER A 11 25.10 12.69 -15.44
C SER A 11 24.65 12.21 -14.05
N SER A 12 23.50 12.72 -13.60
CA SER A 12 22.95 12.48 -12.27
C SER A 12 21.61 11.76 -12.33
N ASN A 13 21.44 10.77 -11.46
CA ASN A 13 20.16 10.09 -11.25
C ASN A 13 19.24 10.82 -10.24
N ALA A 14 19.60 12.04 -9.82
CA ALA A 14 18.93 12.75 -8.73
C ALA A 14 17.41 12.86 -8.91
N ALA A 15 16.92 13.17 -10.12
CA ALA A 15 15.47 13.26 -10.38
C ALA A 15 14.76 11.91 -10.17
N THR A 16 15.35 10.84 -10.67
CA THR A 16 14.82 9.47 -10.52
C THR A 16 14.86 9.00 -9.07
N LEU A 17 15.94 9.28 -8.35
CA LEU A 17 16.06 8.94 -6.93
C LEU A 17 15.08 9.74 -6.08
N ALA A 18 14.87 11.02 -6.39
CA ALA A 18 13.87 11.85 -5.72
C ALA A 18 12.45 11.30 -5.91
N GLU A 19 12.06 10.99 -7.15
CA GLU A 19 10.75 10.40 -7.44
C GLU A 19 10.58 9.02 -6.76
N ALA A 20 11.59 8.15 -6.83
CA ALA A 20 11.57 6.85 -6.18
C ALA A 20 11.44 6.97 -4.64
N THR A 21 12.12 7.96 -4.04
CA THR A 21 12.05 8.21 -2.59
C THR A 21 10.68 8.68 -2.16
N LEU A 22 10.09 9.63 -2.89
CA LEU A 22 8.73 10.10 -2.62
C LEU A 22 7.71 8.96 -2.75
N ALA A 23 7.83 8.13 -3.79
CA ALA A 23 7.00 6.94 -3.95
C ALA A 23 7.20 5.94 -2.80
N ALA A 24 8.43 5.65 -2.39
CA ALA A 24 8.73 4.74 -1.28
C ALA A 24 8.11 5.24 0.04
N MET A 25 8.26 6.53 0.36
CA MET A 25 7.63 7.15 1.54
C MET A 25 6.10 7.09 1.49
N ARG A 26 5.52 7.28 0.29
CA ARG A 26 4.07 7.20 0.11
C ARG A 26 3.57 5.76 0.27
N LEU A 27 4.23 4.76 -0.32
CA LEU A 27 3.90 3.34 -0.15
C LEU A 27 4.01 2.90 1.32
N ASP A 28 5.04 3.35 2.03
CA ASP A 28 5.21 3.11 3.47
C ASP A 28 4.02 3.68 4.27
N THR A 29 3.63 4.92 3.96
CA THR A 29 2.47 5.55 4.61
C THR A 29 1.17 4.78 4.32
N LEU A 30 0.94 4.39 3.06
CA LEU A 30 -0.28 3.69 2.65
C LEU A 30 -0.36 2.27 3.21
N THR A 31 0.75 1.53 3.28
CA THR A 31 0.78 0.19 3.89
C THR A 31 0.63 0.24 5.41
N ARG A 32 1.05 1.32 6.08
CA ARG A 32 0.70 1.54 7.49
C ARG A 32 -0.78 1.86 7.66
N ALA A 33 -1.32 2.78 6.85
CA ALA A 33 -2.76 3.11 6.86
C ALA A 33 -3.65 1.89 6.56
N SER A 34 -3.20 0.97 5.71
CA SER A 34 -3.98 -0.22 5.33
C SER A 34 -4.27 -1.15 6.51
N HIS A 35 -3.44 -1.16 7.58
CA HIS A 35 -3.74 -1.91 8.79
C HIS A 35 -4.96 -1.35 9.50
N ALA A 36 -5.06 -0.02 9.65
CA ALA A 36 -6.21 0.63 10.25
C ALA A 36 -7.49 0.37 9.44
N VAL A 37 -7.42 0.52 8.11
CA VAL A 37 -8.55 0.26 7.21
C VAL A 37 -8.98 -1.20 7.30
N ALA A 38 -8.04 -2.15 7.20
CA ALA A 38 -8.33 -3.58 7.31
C ALA A 38 -8.88 -3.96 8.70
N ALA A 39 -8.42 -3.31 9.78
CA ALA A 39 -8.91 -3.54 11.14
C ALA A 39 -10.36 -3.04 11.30
N LEU A 40 -10.72 -1.88 10.72
CA LEU A 40 -12.10 -1.42 10.69
C LEU A 40 -13.00 -2.39 9.93
N THR A 41 -12.57 -2.86 8.76
CA THR A 41 -13.31 -3.89 8.00
C THR A 41 -13.40 -5.19 8.78
N TYR A 42 -12.34 -5.60 9.46
CA TYR A 42 -12.31 -6.78 10.29
C TYR A 42 -13.40 -6.73 11.38
N VAL A 43 -13.55 -5.59 12.07
CA VAL A 43 -14.63 -5.41 13.05
C VAL A 43 -15.99 -5.39 12.37
N ALA A 44 -16.12 -4.69 11.24
CA ALA A 44 -17.36 -4.59 10.47
C ALA A 44 -17.88 -5.95 9.99
N LEU A 45 -16.99 -6.92 9.79
CA LEU A 45 -17.30 -8.26 9.30
C LEU A 45 -17.27 -9.34 10.38
N ASP A 46 -16.98 -8.98 11.65
CA ASP A 46 -16.85 -9.94 12.76
C ASP A 46 -15.79 -11.03 12.45
N GLY A 47 -14.57 -10.58 12.12
CA GLY A 47 -13.47 -11.46 11.73
C GLY A 47 -13.05 -12.46 12.82
N ASN A 48 -12.48 -13.58 12.40
CA ASN A 48 -11.97 -14.65 13.25
C ASN A 48 -10.55 -14.32 13.76
N PRO A 49 -10.38 -14.15 15.08
CA PRO A 49 -9.12 -13.69 15.66
C PRO A 49 -8.03 -14.78 15.68
N GLU A 50 -8.39 -16.04 15.46
CA GLU A 50 -7.43 -17.14 15.34
C GLU A 50 -6.45 -16.95 14.17
N ALA A 51 -6.88 -16.28 13.10
CA ALA A 51 -6.01 -15.98 11.94
C ALA A 51 -4.82 -15.08 12.30
N TYR A 52 -4.91 -14.37 13.42
CA TYR A 52 -3.89 -13.43 13.92
C TYR A 52 -3.19 -13.95 15.18
N ALA A 53 -3.46 -15.18 15.61
CA ALA A 53 -2.90 -15.74 16.84
C ALA A 53 -1.37 -15.81 16.81
N THR A 54 -0.71 -15.46 17.92
CA THR A 54 0.75 -15.47 18.03
C THR A 54 1.40 -16.79 17.61
N PRO A 55 0.92 -17.99 18.06
CA PRO A 55 1.53 -19.26 17.66
C PRO A 55 1.50 -19.53 16.16
N VAL A 56 0.50 -19.00 15.44
CA VAL A 56 0.38 -19.15 13.97
C VAL A 56 1.54 -18.43 13.27
N HIS A 57 1.87 -17.22 13.74
CA HIS A 57 2.91 -16.41 13.13
C HIS A 57 4.32 -16.74 13.65
N GLU A 58 4.45 -17.29 14.85
CA GLU A 58 5.70 -17.89 15.33
C GLU A 58 6.08 -19.15 14.53
N ALA A 59 5.10 -19.95 14.11
CA ALA A 59 5.33 -21.14 13.30
C ALA A 59 5.87 -20.83 11.89
N ARG A 60 5.69 -19.60 11.39
CA ARG A 60 6.23 -19.14 10.11
C ARG A 60 6.72 -17.68 10.21
N PRO A 61 7.91 -17.44 10.77
CA PRO A 61 8.32 -16.12 11.28
C PRO A 61 8.97 -15.23 10.22
N HIS A 62 8.30 -15.02 9.07
CA HIS A 62 8.73 -13.97 8.14
C HIS A 62 8.50 -12.60 8.80
N ALA A 63 9.50 -11.71 8.76
CA ALA A 63 9.52 -10.47 9.51
C ALA A 63 8.27 -9.60 9.26
N GLY A 64 7.97 -9.29 7.99
CA GLY A 64 6.78 -8.52 7.64
C GLY A 64 5.47 -9.20 8.04
N GLN A 65 5.37 -10.53 7.93
CA GLN A 65 4.17 -11.27 8.33
C GLN A 65 3.93 -11.17 9.84
N VAL A 66 4.98 -11.36 10.64
CA VAL A 66 4.91 -11.26 12.10
C VAL A 66 4.57 -9.83 12.52
N ALA A 67 5.17 -8.83 11.89
CA ALA A 67 4.91 -7.42 12.13
C ALA A 67 3.45 -7.05 11.83
N CYS A 68 2.94 -7.44 10.65
CA CYS A 68 1.54 -7.19 10.29
C CYS A 68 0.56 -7.83 11.27
N ALA A 69 0.79 -9.09 11.64
CA ALA A 69 -0.08 -9.77 12.59
C ALA A 69 -0.02 -9.13 13.99
N ALA A 70 1.16 -8.71 14.44
CA ALA A 70 1.31 -7.99 15.71
C ALA A 70 0.56 -6.67 15.71
N GLU A 71 0.61 -5.94 14.60
CA GLU A 71 -0.07 -4.67 14.45
C GLU A 71 -1.60 -4.84 14.43
N MET A 72 -2.11 -5.82 13.70
CA MET A 72 -3.54 -6.14 13.72
C MET A 72 -4.01 -6.56 15.11
N ARG A 73 -3.23 -7.39 15.84
CA ARG A 73 -3.53 -7.72 17.24
C ARG A 73 -3.58 -6.48 18.13
N ARG A 74 -2.64 -5.54 17.95
CA ARG A 74 -2.60 -4.28 18.70
C ARG A 74 -3.86 -3.45 18.44
N LEU A 75 -4.21 -3.21 17.17
CA LEU A 75 -5.38 -2.44 16.77
C LEU A 75 -6.69 -3.06 17.27
N LEU A 76 -6.75 -4.39 17.31
CA LEU A 76 -7.96 -5.14 17.69
C LEU A 76 -7.98 -5.56 19.17
N GLY A 77 -7.05 -5.07 20.01
CA GLY A 77 -7.03 -5.37 21.45
C GLY A 77 -6.80 -6.85 21.80
N MET A 78 -6.16 -7.62 20.90
CA MET A 78 -5.96 -9.06 21.07
C MET A 78 -4.72 -9.36 21.94
N HIS A 79 -4.88 -9.24 23.25
CA HIS A 79 -3.79 -9.44 24.23
C HIS A 79 -3.65 -10.88 24.74
N GLN A 80 -4.65 -11.73 24.51
CA GLN A 80 -4.71 -13.10 25.01
C GLN A 80 -4.87 -14.08 23.85
N THR A 81 -4.80 -15.38 24.14
CA THR A 81 -5.17 -16.41 23.17
C THR A 81 -6.58 -16.14 22.65
N PRO A 82 -6.75 -15.95 21.33
CA PRO A 82 -8.04 -15.61 20.76
C PRO A 82 -9.04 -16.75 20.95
N LYS A 83 -10.30 -16.40 21.22
CA LYS A 83 -11.41 -17.37 21.19
C LYS A 83 -11.76 -17.69 19.74
N PRO A 84 -12.37 -18.85 19.43
CA PRO A 84 -12.88 -19.13 18.10
C PRO A 84 -13.81 -18.03 17.61
N GLY A 85 -13.61 -17.57 16.38
CA GLY A 85 -14.47 -16.59 15.74
C GLY A 85 -15.85 -17.15 15.39
N ARG A 86 -16.76 -16.28 14.95
CA ARG A 86 -18.10 -16.67 14.49
C ARG A 86 -18.06 -17.66 13.32
N ARG A 87 -17.10 -17.50 12.41
CA ARG A 87 -16.84 -18.40 11.29
C ARG A 87 -15.56 -19.18 11.54
N ILE A 88 -15.57 -20.48 11.19
CA ILE A 88 -14.35 -21.32 11.26
C ILE A 88 -13.27 -20.77 10.31
N GLN A 89 -13.67 -20.30 9.12
CA GLN A 89 -12.77 -19.72 8.14
C GLN A 89 -13.38 -18.44 7.58
N ASP A 90 -12.64 -17.33 7.69
CA ASP A 90 -12.98 -16.11 6.99
C ASP A 90 -12.51 -16.14 5.52
N PRO A 91 -13.08 -15.28 4.67
CA PRO A 91 -12.53 -14.95 3.37
C PRO A 91 -11.05 -14.54 3.44
N PHE A 92 -10.33 -14.73 2.35
CA PHE A 92 -8.88 -14.47 2.31
C PHE A 92 -8.55 -12.99 2.51
N GLY A 93 -9.44 -12.07 2.11
CA GLY A 93 -9.32 -10.64 2.38
C GLY A 93 -9.02 -10.33 3.85
N LEU A 94 -9.60 -11.11 4.77
CA LEU A 94 -9.36 -11.01 6.21
C LEU A 94 -8.23 -11.94 6.67
N ARG A 95 -8.31 -13.25 6.43
CA ARG A 95 -7.41 -14.22 7.10
C ARG A 95 -6.01 -14.31 6.50
N ALA A 96 -5.83 -13.91 5.23
CA ALA A 96 -4.55 -13.99 4.54
C ALA A 96 -3.77 -12.66 4.59
N PHE A 97 -4.32 -11.63 5.25
CA PHE A 97 -3.76 -10.30 5.26
C PHE A 97 -2.30 -10.25 5.76
N PRO A 98 -1.90 -10.90 6.87
CA PRO A 98 -0.50 -10.92 7.29
C PRO A 98 0.45 -11.53 6.26
N GLN A 99 0.02 -12.59 5.56
CA GLN A 99 0.83 -13.32 4.59
C GLN A 99 1.02 -12.55 3.28
N VAL A 100 0.12 -11.60 2.97
CA VAL A 100 0.18 -10.76 1.75
C VAL A 100 0.75 -9.38 2.04
N GLN A 101 0.38 -8.77 3.17
CA GLN A 101 0.95 -7.51 3.65
C GLN A 101 2.43 -7.67 4.01
N GLY A 102 2.82 -8.79 4.61
CA GLY A 102 4.20 -9.03 5.05
C GLY A 102 5.25 -8.84 3.95
N PRO A 103 5.14 -9.53 2.81
CA PRO A 103 6.04 -9.31 1.67
C PRO A 103 6.08 -7.86 1.16
N ALA A 104 4.97 -7.11 1.24
CA ALA A 104 4.95 -5.70 0.87
C ALA A 104 5.73 -4.83 1.85
N LEU A 105 5.60 -5.07 3.16
CA LEU A 105 6.39 -4.40 4.19
C LEU A 105 7.89 -4.70 4.01
N ASP A 106 8.24 -5.98 3.80
CA ASP A 106 9.63 -6.39 3.59
C ASP A 106 10.21 -5.76 2.31
N ALA A 107 9.45 -5.70 1.22
CA ALA A 107 9.87 -5.08 -0.04
C ALA A 107 10.06 -3.55 0.07
N ILE A 108 9.18 -2.85 0.79
CA ILE A 108 9.29 -1.40 1.01
C ILE A 108 10.49 -1.08 1.91
N HIS A 109 10.75 -1.87 2.95
CA HIS A 109 11.96 -1.73 3.75
C HIS A 109 13.22 -1.92 2.91
N TYR A 110 13.29 -2.97 2.09
CA TYR A 110 14.42 -3.18 1.18
C TYR A 110 14.61 -2.03 0.19
N LEU A 111 13.52 -1.50 -0.38
CA LEU A 111 13.57 -0.34 -1.26
C LEU A 111 14.16 0.89 -0.55
N ARG A 112 13.80 1.12 0.71
CA ARG A 112 14.36 2.23 1.52
C ARG A 112 15.86 2.05 1.75
N ASP A 113 16.31 0.83 2.04
CA ASP A 113 17.73 0.53 2.22
C ASP A 113 18.53 0.78 0.93
N VAL A 114 18.00 0.34 -0.22
CA VAL A 114 18.59 0.60 -1.53
C VAL A 114 18.68 2.10 -1.80
N LEU A 115 17.59 2.85 -1.59
CA LEU A 115 17.57 4.30 -1.83
C LEU A 115 18.51 5.06 -0.89
N ALA A 116 18.64 4.61 0.36
CA ALA A 116 19.57 5.20 1.33
C ALA A 116 21.03 5.09 0.87
N VAL A 117 21.40 3.97 0.25
CA VAL A 117 22.73 3.82 -0.37
C VAL A 117 22.87 4.76 -1.57
N GLU A 118 21.93 4.71 -2.50
CA GLU A 118 22.01 5.41 -3.80
C GLU A 118 22.06 6.93 -3.66
N ILE A 119 21.29 7.51 -2.73
CA ILE A 119 21.28 8.97 -2.48
C ILE A 119 22.61 9.46 -1.89
N ASN A 120 23.34 8.59 -1.20
CA ASN A 120 24.61 8.91 -0.55
C ASN A 120 25.83 8.39 -1.33
N ALA A 121 25.63 7.81 -2.51
CA ALA A 121 26.69 7.22 -3.31
C ALA A 121 27.29 8.21 -4.32
N SER A 122 28.55 7.98 -4.69
CA SER A 122 29.19 8.66 -5.82
C SER A 122 28.87 7.91 -7.12
N THR A 123 27.92 8.43 -7.90
CA THR A 123 27.43 7.80 -9.14
C THR A 123 28.10 8.31 -10.41
N GLU A 124 28.78 9.45 -10.33
CA GLU A 124 29.46 10.12 -11.45
C GLU A 124 30.56 9.27 -12.06
N ASN A 125 30.72 9.33 -13.39
CA ASN A 125 31.78 8.62 -14.12
C ASN A 125 32.64 9.60 -14.95
N PRO A 126 33.98 9.64 -14.76
CA PRO A 126 34.75 8.85 -13.80
C PRO A 126 34.59 9.34 -12.36
N MET A 127 34.75 8.44 -11.39
CA MET A 127 34.88 8.81 -9.98
C MET A 127 36.30 9.27 -9.69
N ILE A 128 36.43 10.43 -9.07
CA ILE A 128 37.71 11.01 -8.66
C ILE A 128 37.94 10.68 -7.19
N SER A 129 38.92 9.83 -6.89
CA SER A 129 39.26 9.46 -5.52
C SER A 129 40.38 10.33 -4.98
N THR A 130 40.06 11.22 -4.04
CA THR A 130 41.07 11.99 -3.32
C THR A 130 41.87 11.13 -2.35
N VAL A 131 41.30 10.01 -1.90
CA VAL A 131 41.96 9.04 -1.00
C VAL A 131 43.03 8.24 -1.75
N HIS A 132 42.72 7.83 -2.98
CA HIS A 132 43.65 7.04 -3.80
C HIS A 132 44.47 7.87 -4.79
N GLY A 133 44.13 9.15 -4.96
CA GLY A 133 44.85 10.07 -5.84
C GLY A 133 44.69 9.77 -7.33
N ASP A 134 43.58 9.14 -7.73
CA ASP A 134 43.36 8.65 -9.11
C ASP A 134 41.90 8.83 -9.57
N ALA A 135 41.67 8.64 -10.87
CA ALA A 135 40.36 8.67 -11.51
C ALA A 135 39.98 7.27 -12.04
N TYR A 136 38.80 6.79 -11.65
CA TYR A 136 38.32 5.46 -12.01
C TYR A 136 37.09 5.53 -12.92
N HIS A 137 37.21 4.93 -14.10
CA HIS A 137 36.08 4.77 -15.03
C HIS A 137 35.24 3.54 -14.68
N HIS A 138 33.93 3.72 -14.52
CA HIS A 138 33.02 2.68 -14.03
C HIS A 138 31.56 2.92 -14.44
N ALA A 139 30.64 2.08 -13.94
CA ALA A 139 29.21 2.13 -14.24
C ALA A 139 28.30 2.41 -13.01
N HIS A 140 28.76 3.09 -11.95
CA HIS A 140 27.90 3.44 -10.79
C HIS A 140 26.69 4.33 -11.14
N PHE A 141 26.62 4.92 -12.33
CA PHE A 141 25.41 5.59 -12.82
C PHE A 141 24.27 4.59 -13.12
N HIS A 142 24.53 3.28 -13.14
CA HIS A 142 23.55 2.26 -13.48
C HIS A 142 22.72 1.80 -12.26
N THR A 143 21.44 2.15 -12.25
CA THR A 143 20.52 2.01 -11.11
C THR A 143 19.71 0.70 -11.09
N ALA A 144 20.37 -0.44 -11.35
CA ALA A 144 19.69 -1.74 -11.38
C ALA A 144 19.05 -2.11 -10.02
N TYR A 145 19.74 -1.82 -8.92
CA TYR A 145 19.21 -2.04 -7.57
C TYR A 145 17.89 -1.30 -7.35
N VAL A 146 17.84 -0.03 -7.77
CA VAL A 146 16.65 0.82 -7.64
C VAL A 146 15.49 0.26 -8.44
N SER A 147 15.69 -0.10 -9.72
CA SER A 147 14.59 -0.58 -10.57
C SER A 147 14.03 -1.92 -10.11
N THR A 148 14.89 -2.87 -9.71
CA THR A 148 14.42 -4.16 -9.18
C THR A 148 13.69 -4.02 -7.85
N ALA A 149 14.18 -3.17 -6.93
CA ALA A 149 13.51 -2.92 -5.66
C ALA A 149 12.13 -2.25 -5.85
N LEU A 150 12.02 -1.32 -6.79
CA LEU A 150 10.74 -0.69 -7.16
C LEU A 150 9.77 -1.71 -7.78
N ASP A 151 10.22 -2.56 -8.70
CA ASP A 151 9.39 -3.61 -9.29
C ASP A 151 8.83 -4.55 -8.21
N GLN A 152 9.67 -4.97 -7.27
CA GLN A 152 9.25 -5.82 -6.14
C GLN A 152 8.22 -5.12 -5.24
N ALA A 153 8.45 -3.86 -4.87
CA ALA A 153 7.52 -3.09 -4.03
C ALA A 153 6.15 -2.91 -4.70
N ARG A 154 6.12 -2.60 -6.01
CA ARG A 154 4.87 -2.42 -6.75
C ARG A 154 4.08 -3.72 -6.90
N ALA A 155 4.77 -4.82 -7.22
CA ALA A 155 4.14 -6.13 -7.36
C ALA A 155 3.51 -6.62 -6.05
N THR A 156 4.21 -6.42 -4.92
CA THR A 156 3.69 -6.82 -3.60
C THR A 156 2.55 -5.92 -3.12
N VAL A 157 2.63 -4.60 -3.32
CA VAL A 157 1.52 -3.68 -3.00
C VAL A 157 0.27 -3.97 -3.83
N HIS A 158 0.42 -4.37 -5.10
CA HIS A 158 -0.73 -4.79 -5.92
C HIS A 158 -1.52 -5.92 -5.26
N GLN A 159 -0.85 -6.94 -4.72
CA GLN A 159 -1.51 -8.06 -4.02
C GLN A 159 -2.24 -7.62 -2.75
N VAL A 160 -1.69 -6.65 -2.02
CA VAL A 160 -2.36 -6.06 -0.85
C VAL A 160 -3.64 -5.32 -1.26
N ALA A 161 -3.58 -4.57 -2.36
CA ALA A 161 -4.74 -3.88 -2.90
C ALA A 161 -5.83 -4.86 -3.37
N GLU A 162 -5.46 -6.01 -3.95
CA GLU A 162 -6.43 -7.07 -4.28
C GLU A 162 -7.18 -7.58 -3.05
N LEU A 163 -6.49 -7.76 -1.91
CA LEU A 163 -7.18 -8.10 -0.65
C LEU A 163 -8.10 -6.98 -0.15
N SER A 164 -7.74 -5.72 -0.33
CA SER A 164 -8.59 -4.57 0.02
C SER A 164 -9.88 -4.55 -0.80
N VAL A 165 -9.79 -4.79 -2.10
CA VAL A 165 -10.96 -4.91 -2.98
C VAL A 165 -11.80 -6.15 -2.61
N ALA A 166 -11.17 -7.27 -2.26
CA ALA A 166 -11.91 -8.44 -1.77
C ALA A 166 -12.70 -8.14 -0.49
N ARG A 167 -12.08 -7.44 0.47
CA ARG A 167 -12.76 -6.98 1.69
C ARG A 167 -13.89 -5.99 1.41
N LEU A 168 -13.73 -5.12 0.43
CA LEU A 168 -14.82 -4.24 -0.04
C LEU A 168 -16.00 -5.06 -0.58
N GLY A 169 -15.74 -6.13 -1.34
CA GLY A 169 -16.76 -7.08 -1.79
C GLY A 169 -17.48 -7.77 -0.63
N ASP A 170 -16.74 -8.18 0.41
CA ASP A 170 -17.34 -8.79 1.61
C ASP A 170 -18.21 -7.78 2.40
N LEU A 171 -17.84 -6.49 2.41
CA LEU A 171 -18.59 -5.41 3.07
C LEU A 171 -19.94 -5.09 2.42
N VAL A 172 -20.14 -5.43 1.14
CA VAL A 172 -21.41 -5.16 0.44
C VAL A 172 -22.36 -6.36 0.45
N GLU A 173 -21.93 -7.50 1.00
CA GLU A 173 -22.65 -8.76 0.99
C GLU A 173 -23.41 -8.99 2.31
N PRO A 174 -24.76 -9.17 2.27
CA PRO A 174 -25.58 -9.46 3.44
C PRO A 174 -25.15 -10.69 4.25
N GLU A 175 -24.62 -11.73 3.60
CA GLU A 175 -24.17 -12.94 4.31
C GLU A 175 -23.07 -12.64 5.34
N PHE A 176 -22.16 -11.72 5.02
CA PHE A 176 -21.06 -11.35 5.91
C PHE A 176 -21.44 -10.24 6.89
N THR A 177 -22.21 -9.25 6.44
CA THR A 177 -22.53 -8.06 7.24
C THR A 177 -23.80 -8.18 8.08
N GLY A 178 -24.76 -9.01 7.66
CA GLY A 178 -26.13 -9.00 8.18
C GLY A 178 -26.92 -7.74 7.81
N LEU A 179 -26.38 -6.87 6.95
CA LEU A 179 -27.02 -5.66 6.47
C LEU A 179 -27.66 -5.89 5.09
N ARG A 180 -28.35 -4.86 4.58
CA ARG A 180 -28.87 -4.89 3.21
C ARG A 180 -27.73 -4.88 2.18
N PRO A 181 -27.95 -5.45 0.97
CA PRO A 181 -26.96 -5.42 -0.10
C PRO A 181 -26.41 -4.02 -0.35
N PHE A 182 -25.11 -3.92 -0.60
CA PHE A 182 -24.41 -2.67 -0.87
C PHE A 182 -24.53 -1.61 0.23
N LEU A 183 -24.80 -2.03 1.47
CA LEU A 183 -25.02 -1.12 2.60
C LEU A 183 -26.12 -0.07 2.33
N ALA A 184 -27.12 -0.43 1.51
CA ALA A 184 -28.21 0.46 1.14
C ALA A 184 -29.24 0.61 2.27
N ALA A 185 -29.69 1.83 2.54
CA ALA A 185 -30.70 2.12 3.57
C ALA A 185 -32.07 2.55 2.98
N GLY A 186 -32.08 3.12 1.76
CA GLY A 186 -33.28 3.65 1.10
C GLY A 186 -34.24 2.58 0.55
N PRO A 187 -35.28 2.94 -0.21
CA PRO A 187 -36.26 1.98 -0.74
C PRO A 187 -35.63 0.88 -1.63
N ALA A 188 -36.43 -0.09 -2.06
CA ALA A 188 -35.95 -1.11 -2.99
C ALA A 188 -35.43 -0.44 -4.29
N GLY A 189 -34.21 -0.80 -4.69
CA GLY A 189 -33.51 -0.17 -5.81
C GLY A 189 -32.45 0.88 -5.41
N SER A 190 -32.32 1.23 -4.12
CA SER A 190 -31.20 2.04 -3.65
C SER A 190 -29.86 1.32 -3.86
N SER A 191 -28.86 2.08 -4.33
CA SER A 191 -27.54 1.55 -4.70
C SER A 191 -26.55 1.54 -3.54
N GLY A 192 -26.78 2.32 -2.47
CA GLY A 192 -25.89 2.39 -1.32
C GLY A 192 -24.47 2.75 -1.75
N VAL A 193 -23.52 1.86 -1.50
CA VAL A 193 -22.09 2.03 -1.85
C VAL A 193 -21.63 1.21 -3.05
N MET A 194 -22.53 0.63 -3.84
CA MET A 194 -22.21 -0.22 -5.01
C MET A 194 -21.14 0.41 -5.93
N ILE A 195 -21.20 1.73 -6.15
CA ILE A 195 -20.26 2.43 -7.04
C ILE A 195 -18.80 2.37 -6.53
N LEU A 196 -18.57 2.13 -5.24
CA LEU A 196 -17.21 2.00 -4.69
C LEU A 196 -16.48 0.79 -5.27
N GLU A 197 -17.17 -0.31 -5.57
CA GLU A 197 -16.54 -1.48 -6.21
C GLU A 197 -16.02 -1.12 -7.60
N TYR A 198 -16.77 -0.31 -8.36
CA TYR A 198 -16.39 0.13 -9.70
C TYR A 198 -15.13 0.99 -9.65
N VAL A 199 -15.10 1.97 -8.75
CA VAL A 199 -13.95 2.87 -8.56
C VAL A 199 -12.73 2.09 -8.06
N ALA A 200 -12.91 1.20 -7.10
CA ALA A 200 -11.82 0.40 -6.55
C ALA A 200 -11.24 -0.57 -7.59
N HIS A 201 -12.07 -1.20 -8.42
CA HIS A 201 -11.60 -2.10 -9.49
C HIS A 201 -10.92 -1.35 -10.65
N ASP A 202 -11.36 -0.13 -10.97
CA ASP A 202 -10.68 0.74 -11.94
C ASP A 202 -9.29 1.13 -11.42
N ALA A 203 -9.20 1.64 -10.19
CA ALA A 203 -7.94 1.94 -9.54
C ALA A 203 -7.03 0.70 -9.42
N LEU A 204 -7.58 -0.46 -9.07
CA LEU A 204 -6.83 -1.72 -9.03
C LEU A 204 -6.25 -2.09 -10.40
N THR A 205 -6.95 -1.75 -11.49
CA THR A 205 -6.48 -1.95 -12.86
C THR A 205 -5.31 -1.02 -13.19
N GLU A 206 -5.37 0.25 -12.80
CA GLU A 206 -4.23 1.18 -12.92
C GLU A 206 -3.01 0.67 -12.13
N LEU A 207 -3.23 0.19 -10.90
CA LEU A 207 -2.18 -0.40 -10.07
C LEU A 207 -1.58 -1.66 -10.71
N ARG A 208 -2.41 -2.51 -11.33
CA ARG A 208 -1.94 -3.69 -12.06
C ARG A 208 -1.02 -3.32 -13.22
N GLN A 209 -1.37 -2.29 -13.99
CA GLN A 209 -0.52 -1.79 -15.07
C GLN A 209 0.79 -1.22 -14.52
N ALA A 210 0.71 -0.45 -13.42
CA ALA A 210 1.86 0.09 -12.73
C ALA A 210 2.78 -0.98 -12.12
N ALA A 211 2.26 -2.16 -11.80
CA ALA A 211 3.00 -3.28 -11.25
C ALA A 211 3.69 -4.15 -12.31
N LEU A 212 3.47 -3.91 -13.60
CA LEU A 212 4.21 -4.61 -14.66
C LEU A 212 5.72 -4.31 -14.53
N PRO A 213 6.60 -5.32 -14.65
CA PRO A 213 8.04 -5.12 -14.47
C PRO A 213 8.61 -4.10 -15.46
N ALA A 214 9.15 -3.00 -14.95
CA ALA A 214 9.84 -2.02 -15.78
C ALA A 214 11.22 -2.55 -16.22
N THR A 215 11.81 -3.46 -15.44
CA THR A 215 13.13 -4.05 -15.70
C THR A 215 13.18 -4.95 -16.94
N LEU A 216 12.06 -5.25 -17.58
CA LEU A 216 12.01 -5.99 -18.84
C LEU A 216 12.23 -5.12 -20.08
N GLY A 217 12.39 -3.81 -19.90
CA GLY A 217 12.72 -2.90 -21.00
C GLY A 217 14.08 -3.19 -21.63
N THR A 218 14.25 -2.76 -22.89
CA THR A 218 15.54 -2.84 -23.61
C THR A 218 15.83 -1.51 -24.29
N ALA A 219 17.09 -1.08 -24.28
CA ALA A 219 17.54 0.12 -24.99
C ALA A 219 18.93 -0.11 -25.58
N VAL A 220 19.14 0.36 -26.82
CA VAL A 220 20.46 0.39 -27.45
C VAL A 220 20.64 1.77 -28.07
N VAL A 221 21.54 2.55 -27.52
CA VAL A 221 21.84 3.92 -27.95
C VAL A 221 23.34 4.10 -28.12
N SER A 222 23.77 5.32 -28.48
CA SER A 222 25.19 5.64 -28.66
C SER A 222 25.91 4.67 -29.62
N ARG A 223 25.22 4.30 -30.70
CA ARG A 223 25.70 3.34 -31.73
C ARG A 223 26.11 1.97 -31.16
N GLY A 224 25.45 1.52 -30.10
CA GLY A 224 25.69 0.21 -29.47
C GLY A 224 26.70 0.22 -28.33
N ILE A 225 27.22 1.39 -27.93
CA ILE A 225 28.07 1.49 -26.73
C ILE A 225 27.24 1.47 -25.45
N GLU A 226 26.02 2.01 -25.50
CA GLU A 226 25.05 1.97 -24.40
C GLU A 226 23.93 1.01 -24.78
N ASP A 227 24.16 -0.29 -24.58
CA ASP A 227 23.30 -1.40 -25.00
C ASP A 227 22.47 -2.01 -23.87
N HIS A 228 22.49 -1.38 -22.69
CA HIS A 228 21.71 -1.79 -21.52
C HIS A 228 21.26 -0.58 -20.68
N ALA A 229 20.09 -0.67 -20.06
CA ALA A 229 19.57 0.33 -19.13
C ALA A 229 18.74 -0.33 -18.01
N SER A 230 18.71 0.29 -16.84
CA SER A 230 17.97 -0.22 -15.66
C SER A 230 16.45 0.02 -15.74
N PHE A 231 16.01 0.99 -16.54
CA PHE A 231 14.63 1.52 -16.57
C PHE A 231 14.13 2.04 -15.22
N SER A 232 15.03 2.47 -14.33
CA SER A 232 14.65 2.95 -12.98
C SER A 232 13.75 4.18 -13.01
N THR A 233 13.86 5.05 -14.02
CA THR A 233 12.96 6.20 -14.18
C THR A 233 11.53 5.77 -14.47
N GLN A 234 11.34 4.76 -15.33
CA GLN A 234 10.03 4.18 -15.61
C GLN A 234 9.50 3.44 -14.39
N ALA A 235 10.38 2.72 -13.67
CA ALA A 235 10.02 2.06 -12.42
C ALA A 235 9.52 3.06 -11.36
N ALA A 236 10.22 4.18 -11.19
CA ALA A 236 9.86 5.24 -10.24
C ALA A 236 8.52 5.90 -10.58
N ARG A 237 8.32 6.27 -11.85
CA ARG A 237 7.05 6.85 -12.33
C ARG A 237 5.86 5.93 -12.11
N ALA A 238 6.01 4.65 -12.43
CA ALA A 238 4.91 3.72 -12.18
C ALA A 238 4.79 3.36 -10.69
N ALA A 239 5.82 3.56 -9.83
CA ALA A 239 5.63 3.53 -8.38
C ALA A 239 4.77 4.71 -7.88
N THR A 240 4.97 5.90 -8.44
CA THR A 240 4.10 7.06 -8.20
C THR A 240 2.65 6.77 -8.61
N ALA A 241 2.44 6.19 -9.80
CA ALA A 241 1.12 5.78 -10.26
C ALA A 241 0.50 4.70 -9.34
N ALA A 242 1.29 3.72 -8.91
CA ALA A 242 0.86 2.70 -7.95
C ALA A 242 0.38 3.32 -6.63
N CYS A 243 1.07 4.34 -6.11
CA CYS A 243 0.63 5.07 -4.92
C CYS A 243 -0.74 5.73 -5.12
N GLN A 244 -0.95 6.35 -6.29
CA GLN A 244 -2.18 7.07 -6.61
C GLN A 244 -3.37 6.15 -6.74
N ALA A 245 -3.19 4.96 -7.32
CA ALA A 245 -4.21 3.95 -7.42
C ALA A 245 -4.49 3.29 -6.06
N TYR A 246 -3.44 2.92 -5.32
CA TYR A 246 -3.59 2.21 -4.05
C TYR A 246 -4.34 3.04 -2.99
N GLN A 247 -4.10 4.36 -2.92
CA GLN A 247 -4.86 5.23 -2.02
C GLN A 247 -6.37 5.26 -2.35
N GLN A 248 -6.77 5.16 -3.63
CA GLN A 248 -8.18 5.15 -4.02
C GLN A 248 -8.83 3.84 -3.58
N VAL A 249 -8.14 2.72 -3.77
CA VAL A 249 -8.59 1.41 -3.28
C VAL A 249 -8.84 1.44 -1.77
N LEU A 250 -7.86 1.92 -0.99
CA LEU A 250 -8.00 2.03 0.47
C LEU A 250 -9.12 3.00 0.89
N ALA A 251 -9.29 4.10 0.17
CA ALA A 251 -10.36 5.06 0.44
C ALA A 251 -11.75 4.45 0.22
N CYS A 252 -11.95 3.68 -0.86
CA CYS A 252 -13.19 2.96 -1.11
C CYS A 252 -13.50 1.95 0.00
N GLU A 253 -12.51 1.15 0.42
CA GLU A 253 -12.68 0.22 1.54
C GLU A 253 -13.04 0.96 2.83
N LEU A 254 -12.34 2.05 3.16
CA LEU A 254 -12.57 2.84 4.37
C LEU A 254 -13.99 3.42 4.41
N VAL A 255 -14.49 3.98 3.31
CA VAL A 255 -15.86 4.52 3.23
C VAL A 255 -16.88 3.43 3.52
N ALA A 256 -16.74 2.26 2.92
CA ALA A 256 -17.65 1.13 3.15
C ALA A 256 -17.55 0.60 4.59
N ALA A 257 -16.34 0.43 5.12
CA ALA A 257 -16.12 -0.09 6.47
C ALA A 257 -16.73 0.82 7.54
N VAL A 258 -16.49 2.13 7.46
CA VAL A 258 -17.07 3.11 8.40
C VAL A 258 -18.59 3.15 8.30
N ARG A 259 -19.14 3.10 7.09
CA ARG A 259 -20.60 3.03 6.89
C ARG A 259 -21.19 1.76 7.49
N ALA A 260 -20.58 0.60 7.28
CA ALA A 260 -21.04 -0.67 7.83
C ALA A 260 -21.01 -0.67 9.37
N LEU A 261 -19.92 -0.16 9.98
CA LEU A 261 -19.80 -0.02 11.44
C LEU A 261 -20.90 0.87 12.02
N ARG A 262 -21.19 2.02 11.38
CA ARG A 262 -22.28 2.93 11.78
C ARG A 262 -23.65 2.26 11.69
N MET A 263 -23.94 1.57 10.58
CA MET A 263 -25.22 0.88 10.36
C MET A 263 -25.45 -0.27 11.35
N ARG A 264 -24.37 -0.88 11.85
CA ARG A 264 -24.41 -1.95 12.85
C ARG A 264 -24.46 -1.45 14.29
N ASP A 265 -24.32 -0.15 14.52
CA ASP A 265 -24.11 0.43 15.85
C ASP A 265 -22.98 -0.32 16.60
N ALA A 266 -21.85 -0.53 15.90
CA ALA A 266 -20.77 -1.38 16.39
C ALA A 266 -20.13 -0.79 17.66
N ASP A 267 -20.03 -1.61 18.70
CA ASP A 267 -19.34 -1.25 19.93
C ASP A 267 -17.82 -1.35 19.74
N LEU A 268 -17.15 -0.20 19.77
CA LEU A 268 -15.70 -0.06 19.63
C LEU A 268 -15.03 0.41 20.93
N VAL A 269 -15.76 0.56 22.04
CA VAL A 269 -15.30 1.31 23.23
C VAL A 269 -13.94 0.84 23.75
N ASP A 270 -13.70 -0.47 23.75
CA ASP A 270 -12.46 -1.07 24.28
C ASP A 270 -11.42 -1.45 23.21
N LEU A 271 -11.62 -1.03 21.95
CA LEU A 271 -10.73 -1.38 20.84
C LEU A 271 -9.83 -0.20 20.45
N PRO A 272 -8.50 -0.36 20.36
CA PRO A 272 -7.61 0.70 19.87
C PRO A 272 -7.95 1.21 18.46
N VAL A 273 -8.53 0.36 17.59
CA VAL A 273 -9.03 0.76 16.26
C VAL A 273 -10.15 1.81 16.30
N ARG A 274 -10.76 2.06 17.47
CA ARG A 274 -11.73 3.14 17.69
C ARG A 274 -11.20 4.50 17.25
N ASP A 275 -9.92 4.77 17.50
CA ASP A 275 -9.29 6.04 17.08
C ASP A 275 -9.34 6.19 15.55
N ALA A 276 -9.12 5.10 14.79
CA ALA A 276 -9.25 5.11 13.33
C ALA A 276 -10.68 5.42 12.89
N PHE A 277 -11.66 4.79 13.55
CA PHE A 277 -13.08 5.00 13.26
C PHE A 277 -13.51 6.44 13.54
N GLU A 278 -13.05 7.03 14.64
CA GLU A 278 -13.34 8.42 15.01
C GLU A 278 -12.71 9.39 14.01
N MET A 279 -11.43 9.23 13.68
CA MET A 279 -10.75 10.08 12.70
C MET A 279 -11.43 10.04 11.32
N ALA A 280 -11.83 8.86 10.86
CA ALA A 280 -12.57 8.73 9.61
C ALA A 280 -13.99 9.31 9.74
N SER A 281 -14.64 9.12 10.90
CA SER A 281 -15.99 9.63 11.13
C SER A 281 -16.08 11.16 11.21
N GLU A 282 -15.00 11.84 11.59
CA GLU A 282 -14.91 13.31 11.58
C GLU A 282 -15.06 13.90 10.16
N VAL A 283 -14.62 13.15 9.13
CA VAL A 283 -14.54 13.66 7.75
C VAL A 283 -15.55 13.01 6.81
N LEU A 284 -16.03 11.81 7.12
CA LEU A 284 -16.99 11.07 6.30
C LEU A 284 -18.43 11.38 6.70
N ASP A 285 -19.22 11.81 5.72
CA ASP A 285 -20.65 12.10 5.89
C ASP A 285 -21.41 10.85 6.37
N ALA A 286 -22.19 11.02 7.43
CA ALA A 286 -22.96 9.97 8.09
C ALA A 286 -24.25 9.60 7.34
N SER A 287 -24.65 10.38 6.34
CA SER A 287 -25.84 10.10 5.55
C SER A 287 -25.74 8.73 4.85
N VAL A 288 -26.81 7.95 4.98
CA VAL A 288 -26.98 6.65 4.34
C VAL A 288 -27.85 6.72 3.08
N ASP A 289 -28.31 7.91 2.71
CA ASP A 289 -29.10 8.13 1.49
C ASP A 289 -28.22 7.96 0.24
N ASP A 290 -28.84 7.57 -0.88
CA ASP A 290 -28.15 7.50 -2.15
C ASP A 290 -27.74 8.90 -2.61
N ARG A 291 -26.44 9.08 -2.85
CA ARG A 291 -25.83 10.32 -3.31
C ARG A 291 -24.48 10.05 -3.98
N PRO A 292 -23.90 11.01 -4.72
CA PRO A 292 -22.53 10.88 -5.22
C PRO A 292 -21.54 10.69 -4.06
N LEU A 293 -20.67 9.68 -4.16
CA LEU A 293 -19.65 9.34 -3.15
C LEU A 293 -18.26 9.91 -3.46
N THR A 294 -18.12 10.73 -4.51
CA THR A 294 -16.84 11.34 -4.89
C THR A 294 -16.22 12.16 -3.76
N GLY A 295 -17.06 12.89 -3.00
CA GLY A 295 -16.61 13.67 -1.85
C GLY A 295 -16.10 12.79 -0.70
N ASP A 296 -16.75 11.65 -0.43
CA ASP A 296 -16.33 10.71 0.62
C ASP A 296 -15.00 10.04 0.28
N ILE A 297 -14.82 9.64 -0.97
CA ILE A 297 -13.55 9.05 -1.42
C ILE A 297 -12.42 10.07 -1.26
N ALA A 298 -12.64 11.33 -1.66
CA ALA A 298 -11.65 12.39 -1.49
C ALA A 298 -11.34 12.67 -0.01
N ALA A 299 -12.36 12.70 0.86
CA ALA A 299 -12.19 12.86 2.30
C ALA A 299 -11.45 11.67 2.94
N ALA A 300 -11.79 10.44 2.52
CA ALA A 300 -11.12 9.22 2.95
C ALA A 300 -9.64 9.22 2.54
N VAL A 301 -9.30 9.61 1.31
CA VAL A 301 -7.89 9.79 0.89
C VAL A 301 -7.18 10.77 1.81
N GLY A 302 -7.82 11.88 2.18
CA GLY A 302 -7.26 12.92 3.05
C GLY A 302 -6.96 12.46 4.49
N VAL A 303 -7.63 11.42 5.00
CA VAL A 303 -7.42 10.90 6.36
C VAL A 303 -6.40 9.76 6.43
N LEU A 304 -6.02 9.14 5.31
CA LEU A 304 -5.08 8.00 5.29
C LEU A 304 -3.74 8.33 6.00
N ASP A 305 -3.23 9.55 5.88
CA ASP A 305 -1.97 9.96 6.52
C ASP A 305 -2.08 10.03 8.05
N ARG A 306 -3.28 10.35 8.57
CA ARG A 306 -3.56 10.31 10.00
C ARG A 306 -3.71 8.86 10.47
N LEU A 307 -4.44 8.05 9.71
CA LEU A 307 -4.60 6.61 9.98
C LEU A 307 -3.28 5.87 9.96
N ALA A 308 -2.33 6.29 9.13
CA ALA A 308 -1.00 5.70 9.15
C ALA A 308 -0.30 5.90 10.50
N ARG A 309 -0.63 6.90 11.32
CA ARG A 309 0.13 7.26 12.54
C ARG A 309 -0.37 6.60 13.83
N ILE A 310 -1.52 5.93 13.79
CA ILE A 310 -2.10 5.25 14.95
C ILE A 310 -1.37 3.96 15.26
#